data_AF-A0A967U7Y9-F1
#
_entry.id   AF-A0A967U7Y9-F1
#
_cell.length_a   1.000
_cell.length_b   1.000
_cell.length_c   1.000
_cell.angle_alpha   90.00
_cell.angle_beta   90.00
_cell.angle_gamma   90.00
#
_symmetry.space_group_name_H-M   'P 1'
#
loop_
_entity.id
_entity.type
_entity.pdbx_description
1 polymer ?
#
loop_
_entity_poly.entity_id
_entity_poly.type
_entity_poly.pdbx_seq_one_letter_code
_entity_poly.pdbx_strand_id
1 'polypeptide(L)'
;MADAVPGGLPQGVRVAAIGPGTRDRAEALGIGVDLVPDRSVAEGLVDVFPSPPAGGGRVVLARAEVARSVLPQQLAARGWR
;
A
#
# COMPACT_ATOMS: atom_id res chain seq x y z
N MET A 1 11.25 2.39 19.55
CA MET A 1 12.12 2.06 18.41
C MET A 1 11.35 1.02 17.61
N ALA A 2 10.83 1.36 16.43
CA ALA A 2 9.92 0.47 15.70
C ALA A 2 10.68 -0.80 15.29
N ASP A 3 10.21 -1.96 15.73
CA ASP A 3 10.73 -3.26 15.31
C ASP A 3 10.66 -3.33 13.78
N ALA A 4 11.82 -3.48 13.15
CA ALA A 4 11.90 -3.82 11.73
C ALA A 4 11.17 -5.15 11.52
N VAL A 5 10.40 -5.29 10.44
CA VAL A 5 9.72 -6.54 10.10
C VAL A 5 10.79 -7.63 9.95
N PRO A 6 10.90 -8.61 10.88
CA PRO A 6 11.96 -9.61 10.80
C PRO A 6 11.76 -10.43 9.52
N GLY A 7 12.78 -10.45 8.65
CA GLY A 7 12.78 -11.22 7.40
C GLY A 7 12.43 -10.44 6.12
N GLY A 8 12.12 -9.14 6.20
CA GLY A 8 11.76 -8.34 5.02
C GLY A 8 10.42 -8.74 4.39
N LEU A 9 10.07 -8.12 3.26
CA LEU A 9 8.88 -8.51 2.51
C LEU A 9 9.16 -9.74 1.64
N PRO A 10 8.17 -10.63 1.43
CA PRO A 10 8.30 -11.74 0.49
C PRO A 10 8.70 -11.26 -0.91
N GLN A 11 9.47 -12.08 -1.62
CA GLN A 11 9.86 -11.76 -3.00
C GLN A 11 8.64 -11.56 -3.90
N GLY A 12 8.70 -10.55 -4.76
CA GLY A 12 7.61 -10.21 -5.68
C GLY A 12 6.48 -9.37 -5.08
N VAL A 13 6.55 -9.01 -3.78
CA VAL A 13 5.63 -8.05 -3.18
C VAL A 13 6.00 -6.65 -3.64
N ARG A 14 5.00 -5.93 -4.19
CA ARG A 14 5.10 -4.51 -4.49
C ARG A 14 4.47 -3.68 -3.39
N VAL A 15 5.07 -2.54 -3.09
CA VAL A 15 4.69 -1.66 -1.99
C VAL A 15 4.21 -0.33 -2.54
N ALA A 16 3.09 0.14 -2.02
CA ALA A 16 2.59 1.48 -2.28
C ALA A 16 2.51 2.28 -0.98
N ALA A 17 2.84 3.56 -1.04
CA ALA A 17 2.69 4.49 0.07
C ALA A 17 1.67 5.59 -0.29
N ILE A 18 0.86 6.01 0.68
CA ILE A 18 -0.15 7.06 0.46
C ILE A 18 0.49 8.40 0.10
N GLY A 19 1.67 8.71 0.65
CA GLY A 19 2.36 9.97 0.38
C GLY A 19 3.86 9.88 0.66
N PRO A 20 4.61 10.95 0.33
CA PRO A 20 6.07 10.96 0.36
C PRO A 20 6.63 10.70 1.77
N GLY A 21 6.05 11.30 2.81
CA GLY A 21 6.54 11.05 4.18
C GLY A 21 6.40 9.59 4.64
N THR A 22 5.39 8.87 4.16
CA THR A 22 5.25 7.43 4.42
C THR A 22 6.29 6.63 3.63
N ARG A 23 6.56 7.01 2.37
CA ARG A 23 7.65 6.41 1.58
C ARG A 23 8.98 6.56 2.29
N ASP A 24 9.35 7.78 2.64
CA ASP A 24 10.66 8.07 3.23
C ASP A 24 10.85 7.28 4.54
N ARG A 25 9.78 7.11 5.33
CA ARG A 25 9.82 6.29 6.55
C ARG A 25 9.96 4.79 6.25
N ALA A 26 9.26 4.28 5.24
CA ALA A 26 9.34 2.88 4.83
C ALA A 26 10.73 2.54 4.28
N GLU A 27 11.29 3.41 3.44
CA GLU A 27 12.64 3.25 2.87
C GLU A 27 13.72 3.31 3.95
N ALA A 28 13.58 4.19 4.95
CA ALA A 28 14.45 4.21 6.13
C ALA A 28 14.41 2.91 6.97
N LEU A 29 13.39 2.09 6.79
CA LEU A 29 13.26 0.74 7.39
C LEU A 29 13.69 -0.37 6.43
N GLY A 30 14.24 -0.03 5.25
CA GLY A 30 14.67 -1.00 4.22
C GLY A 30 13.53 -1.54 3.35
N ILE A 31 12.35 -0.90 3.38
CA ILE A 31 11.20 -1.29 2.55
C ILE A 31 11.15 -0.37 1.32
N GLY A 32 11.50 -0.91 0.16
CA GLY A 32 11.38 -0.19 -1.11
C GLY A 32 9.93 0.08 -1.47
N VAL A 33 9.62 1.30 -1.91
CA VAL A 33 8.27 1.72 -2.32
C VAL A 33 8.22 1.89 -3.83
N ASP A 34 7.33 1.15 -4.49
CA ASP A 34 7.19 1.14 -5.95
C ASP A 34 6.21 2.19 -6.47
N LEU A 35 5.28 2.64 -5.62
CA LEU A 35 4.19 3.53 -6.02
C LEU A 35 3.87 4.56 -4.94
N VAL A 36 3.84 5.83 -5.34
CA VAL A 36 3.34 6.95 -4.54
C VAL A 36 2.45 7.81 -5.45
N PRO A 37 1.21 8.12 -5.06
CA PRO A 37 0.35 8.99 -5.85
C PRO A 37 0.76 10.46 -5.72
N ASP A 38 0.41 11.27 -6.72
CA ASP A 38 0.60 12.74 -6.65
C ASP A 38 -0.22 13.36 -5.50
N ARG A 39 -1.44 12.85 -5.29
CA ARG A 39 -2.32 13.29 -4.20
C ARG A 39 -2.14 12.36 -3.01
N SER A 40 -1.62 12.90 -1.90
CA SER A 40 -1.35 12.15 -0.67
C SER A 40 -2.61 11.81 0.15
N VAL A 41 -3.60 11.17 -0.49
CA VAL A 41 -4.88 10.75 0.09
C VAL A 41 -5.30 9.39 -0.48
N ALA A 42 -6.26 8.71 0.17
CA ALA A 42 -6.72 7.38 -0.21
C ALA A 42 -7.21 7.32 -1.67
N GLU A 43 -7.99 8.32 -2.07
CA GLU A 43 -8.54 8.47 -3.41
C GLU A 43 -7.43 8.63 -4.45
N GLY A 44 -6.40 9.41 -4.14
CA GLY A 44 -5.23 9.58 -5.00
C GLY A 44 -4.48 8.27 -5.24
N LEU A 45 -4.34 7.44 -4.20
CA LEU A 45 -3.74 6.12 -4.36
C LEU A 45 -4.62 5.19 -5.20
N VAL A 46 -5.95 5.21 -5.00
CA VAL A 46 -6.89 4.41 -5.79
C VAL A 46 -6.76 4.71 -7.28
N ASP A 47 -6.60 5.98 -7.67
CA ASP A 47 -6.54 6.36 -9.09
C ASP A 47 -5.34 5.74 -9.82
N VAL A 48 -4.20 5.62 -9.14
CA VAL A 48 -2.94 5.12 -9.73
C VAL A 48 -2.67 3.64 -9.42
N PHE A 49 -3.44 3.03 -8.51
CA PHE A 49 -3.24 1.62 -8.14
C PHE A 49 -3.51 0.71 -9.36
N PRO A 50 -2.70 -0.32 -9.63
CA PRO A 50 -2.92 -1.20 -10.77
C PRO A 50 -4.19 -2.05 -10.58
N SER A 51 -4.74 -2.55 -11.69
CA SER A 51 -5.77 -3.59 -11.65
C SER A 51 -5.16 -4.94 -11.24
N PRO A 52 -5.93 -5.84 -10.60
CA PRO A 52 -5.44 -7.16 -10.23
C PRO A 52 -5.14 -8.00 -11.48
N PRO A 53 -4.18 -8.94 -11.41
CA PRO A 53 -3.90 -9.86 -12.52
C PRO A 53 -5.07 -10.81 -12.78
N ALA A 54 -5.05 -11.50 -13.93
CA ALA A 54 -6.01 -12.54 -14.25
C ALA A 54 -5.92 -13.66 -13.19
N GLY A 55 -6.98 -13.86 -12.42
CA GLY A 55 -7.00 -14.74 -11.24
C GLY A 55 -7.11 -14.01 -9.89
N GLY A 56 -7.10 -12.67 -9.91
CA GLY A 56 -7.22 -11.83 -8.72
C GLY A 56 -5.88 -11.54 -8.04
N GLY A 57 -5.92 -10.73 -6.99
CA GLY A 57 -4.73 -10.37 -6.23
C GLY A 57 -5.06 -10.04 -4.79
N ARG A 58 -4.06 -10.11 -3.90
CA ARG A 58 -4.21 -9.77 -2.49
C ARG A 58 -3.48 -8.47 -2.18
N VAL A 59 -4.13 -7.60 -1.40
CA VAL A 59 -3.51 -6.39 -0.83
C VAL A 59 -3.50 -6.49 0.68
N VAL A 60 -2.34 -6.30 1.29
CA VAL A 60 -2.22 -6.10 2.73
C VAL A 60 -2.17 -4.60 2.99
N LEU A 61 -3.14 -4.09 3.75
CA LEU A 61 -3.23 -2.68 4.08
C LEU A 61 -2.81 -2.42 5.52
N ALA A 62 -1.64 -1.82 5.71
CA ALA A 62 -1.23 -1.29 7.01
C ALA A 62 -2.06 -0.04 7.33
N ARG A 63 -2.96 -0.13 8.31
CA ARG A 63 -3.85 0.97 8.71
C ARG A 63 -4.06 0.98 10.21
N ALA A 64 -4.35 2.16 10.76
CA ALA A 64 -4.89 2.27 12.11
C ALA A 64 -6.32 1.67 12.16
N GLU A 65 -6.69 1.14 13.33
CA GLU A 65 -7.99 0.52 13.59
C GLU A 65 -9.17 1.44 13.20
N VAL A 66 -9.05 2.75 13.48
CA VAL A 66 -10.10 3.76 13.27
C VAL A 66 -10.00 4.47 11.90
N ALA A 67 -9.10 4.03 11.00
CA ALA A 67 -8.94 4.72 9.72
C ALA A 67 -10.21 4.66 8.86
N ARG A 68 -10.36 5.58 7.90
CA ARG A 68 -11.50 5.59 6.96
C ARG A 68 -11.50 4.36 6.06
N SER A 69 -12.68 3.88 5.69
CA SER A 69 -12.86 2.65 4.90
C SER A 69 -12.83 2.86 3.38
N VAL A 70 -12.50 4.07 2.89
CA VAL A 70 -12.51 4.41 1.46
C VAL A 70 -11.57 3.50 0.66
N LEU A 71 -10.29 3.43 1.03
CA LEU A 71 -9.29 2.68 0.30
C LEU A 71 -9.61 1.18 0.15
N PRO A 72 -9.91 0.41 1.22
CA PRO A 72 -10.21 -1.01 1.06
C PRO A 72 -11.50 -1.25 0.28
N GLN A 73 -12.53 -0.40 0.42
CA GLN A 73 -13.78 -0.54 -0.32
C GLN A 73 -13.54 -0.35 -1.82
N GLN A 74 -12.76 0.67 -2.19
CA GLN A 74 -12.43 0.95 -3.59
C GLN A 74 -11.53 -0.13 -4.20
N LEU A 75 -10.54 -0.62 -3.46
CA LEU A 75 -9.70 -1.74 -3.92
C LEU A 75 -10.53 -3.02 -4.12
N ALA A 76 -11.45 -3.32 -3.19
CA ALA A 76 -12.37 -4.45 -3.31
C ALA A 76 -13.31 -4.30 -4.52
N ALA A 77 -13.86 -3.11 -4.76
CA ALA A 77 -14.67 -2.82 -5.94
C ALA A 77 -13.91 -3.02 -7.26
N ARG A 78 -12.57 -2.88 -7.23
CA ARG A 78 -11.67 -3.13 -8.36
C ARG A 78 -11.19 -4.59 -8.47
N GLY A 79 -11.68 -5.48 -7.61
CA GLY A 79 -11.39 -6.92 -7.64
C GLY A 79 -10.14 -7.35 -6.85
N TRP A 80 -9.55 -6.45 -6.06
CA TRP A 80 -8.53 -6.82 -5.08
C TRP A 80 -9.17 -7.45 -3.83
N ARG A 81 -8.43 -8.35 -3.17
CA ARG A 81 -8.86 -9.01 -1.93
C ARG A 81 -7.98 -8.63 -0.74
#